data_AF-A0A2K2V7A9-F1
#
_entry.id   AF-A0A2K2V7A9-F1
#
_cell.length_a   1.000
_cell.length_b   1.000
_cell.length_c   1.000
_cell.angle_alpha   90.00
_cell.angle_beta   90.00
_cell.angle_gamma   90.00
#
_symmetry.space_group_name_H-M   'P 1'
#
loop_
_entity.id
_entity.type
_entity.pdbx_description
1 polymer ?
#
loop_
_entity_poly.entity_id
_entity_poly.type
_entity_poly.pdbx_seq_one_letter_code
_entity_poly.pdbx_strand_id
1 'polypeptide(L)'
;MMFIPRKKKKTRKLRGSRLYGYGKQRQHRRSGRGGGFGGAGAHKHWWTWYTAHWPDYFGMGRRGFKRPRAVAREINPINLGDIERM
;
A
#
# COMPACT_ATOMS: atom_id res chain seq x y z
N MET A 1 -37.59 -4.47 5.76
CA MET A 1 -36.22 -5.01 5.68
C MET A 1 -35.44 -4.21 4.65
N MET A 2 -34.39 -3.48 5.05
CA MET A 2 -33.64 -2.59 4.17
C MET A 2 -32.50 -3.38 3.50
N PHE A 3 -32.59 -3.63 2.18
CA PHE A 3 -31.54 -4.33 1.44
C PHE A 3 -30.48 -3.33 0.97
N ILE A 4 -29.22 -3.50 1.38
CA ILE A 4 -28.10 -2.68 0.91
C ILE A 4 -27.90 -2.94 -0.59
N PRO A 5 -28.04 -1.95 -1.48
CA PRO A 5 -27.90 -2.16 -2.92
C PRO A 5 -26.49 -2.62 -3.28
N ARG A 6 -26.36 -3.83 -3.84
CA ARG A 6 -25.07 -4.34 -4.34
C ARG A 6 -24.87 -3.94 -5.80
N LYS A 7 -23.94 -3.04 -6.06
CA LYS A 7 -23.58 -2.64 -7.44
C LYS A 7 -23.03 -3.84 -8.23
N LYS A 8 -23.50 -4.00 -9.47
CA LYS A 8 -22.99 -5.02 -10.39
C LYS A 8 -21.51 -4.77 -10.72
N LYS A 9 -20.71 -5.83 -10.81
CA LYS A 9 -19.28 -5.76 -11.23
C LYS A 9 -19.15 -5.14 -12.62
N LYS A 10 -18.06 -4.37 -12.85
CA LYS A 10 -17.75 -3.71 -14.13
C LYS A 10 -17.77 -4.67 -15.32
N THR A 11 -17.36 -5.93 -15.11
CA THR A 11 -17.27 -6.96 -16.15
C THR A 11 -18.60 -7.22 -16.83
N ARG A 12 -19.73 -7.11 -16.12
CA ARG A 12 -21.08 -7.26 -16.70
C ARG A 12 -21.37 -6.20 -17.76
N LYS A 13 -20.94 -4.95 -17.53
CA LYS A 13 -21.11 -3.83 -18.49
C LYS A 13 -20.18 -3.95 -19.70
N LEU A 14 -19.03 -4.62 -19.54
CA LEU A 14 -17.98 -4.70 -20.56
C LEU A 14 -18.05 -5.97 -21.43
N ARG A 15 -19.02 -6.87 -21.21
CA ARG A 15 -19.24 -8.00 -22.13
C ARG A 15 -19.60 -7.45 -23.52
N GLY A 16 -18.97 -7.97 -24.58
CA GLY A 16 -19.07 -7.42 -25.93
C GLY A 16 -18.08 -6.29 -26.23
N SER A 17 -17.40 -5.73 -25.24
CA SER A 17 -16.26 -4.84 -25.49
C SER A 17 -15.02 -5.65 -25.88
N ARG A 18 -14.27 -5.18 -26.87
CA ARG A 18 -13.09 -5.88 -27.39
C ARG A 18 -11.95 -6.02 -26.37
N LEU A 19 -11.75 -5.01 -25.51
CA LEU A 19 -10.52 -4.85 -24.71
C LEU A 19 -10.76 -4.67 -23.20
N TYR A 20 -12.01 -4.73 -22.73
CA TYR A 20 -12.39 -4.65 -21.30
C TYR A 20 -11.79 -3.46 -20.51
N GLY A 21 -11.49 -2.36 -21.21
CA GLY A 21 -10.93 -1.14 -20.64
C GLY A 21 -9.43 -1.18 -20.37
N TYR A 22 -8.69 -2.16 -20.93
CA TYR A 22 -7.24 -2.26 -20.76
C TYR A 22 -6.42 -1.46 -21.77
N GLY A 23 -7.07 -0.61 -22.57
CA GLY A 23 -6.44 0.15 -23.65
C GLY A 23 -6.23 -0.72 -24.90
N LYS A 24 -5.02 -0.76 -25.47
CA LYS A 24 -4.69 -1.51 -26.70
C LYS A 24 -4.49 -3.01 -26.43
N GLN A 25 -4.66 -3.85 -27.45
CA GLN A 25 -4.55 -5.33 -27.36
C GLN A 25 -3.27 -5.84 -26.68
N ARG A 26 -2.12 -5.16 -26.85
CA ARG A 26 -0.83 -5.63 -26.32
C ARG A 26 -0.60 -5.31 -24.84
N GLN A 27 -1.50 -4.55 -24.21
CA GLN A 27 -1.27 -3.95 -22.90
C GLN A 27 -1.54 -4.90 -21.71
N HIS A 28 -2.68 -5.57 -21.62
CA HIS A 28 -2.97 -6.43 -20.46
C HIS A 28 -2.26 -7.78 -20.54
N ARG A 29 -1.00 -7.82 -20.10
CA ARG A 29 -0.18 -9.03 -19.99
C ARG A 29 0.20 -9.28 -18.52
N ARG A 30 0.96 -10.35 -18.29
CA ARG A 30 1.51 -10.72 -16.98
C ARG A 30 2.48 -9.65 -16.44
N SER A 31 3.17 -9.95 -15.34
CA SER A 31 4.08 -9.07 -14.59
C SER A 31 5.11 -8.31 -15.41
N GLY A 32 5.55 -8.82 -16.58
CA GLY A 32 6.45 -8.07 -17.47
C GLY A 32 5.92 -6.69 -17.87
N ARG A 33 4.59 -6.53 -18.03
CA ARG A 33 3.95 -5.23 -18.29
C ARG A 33 4.09 -4.26 -17.11
N GLY A 34 4.12 -4.80 -15.89
CA GLY A 34 4.23 -4.04 -14.64
C GLY A 34 5.66 -3.88 -14.13
N GLY A 35 6.66 -4.42 -14.83
CA GLY A 35 8.06 -4.35 -14.40
C GLY A 35 8.43 -5.36 -13.30
N GLY A 36 7.71 -6.47 -13.19
CA GLY A 36 7.97 -7.54 -12.21
C GLY A 36 6.79 -7.78 -11.27
N PHE A 37 7.00 -8.64 -10.27
CA PHE A 37 6.03 -8.91 -9.20
C PHE A 37 6.42 -8.15 -7.93
N GLY A 38 5.44 -7.67 -7.17
CA GLY A 38 5.69 -6.98 -5.88
C GLY A 38 6.57 -5.73 -6.05
N GLY A 39 7.48 -5.48 -5.11
CA GLY A 39 8.42 -4.35 -5.14
C GLY A 39 9.65 -4.55 -6.04
N ALA A 40 9.54 -5.34 -7.11
CA ALA A 40 10.67 -5.60 -8.01
C ALA A 40 11.14 -4.32 -8.72
N GLY A 41 12.45 -4.17 -8.93
CA GLY A 41 13.00 -3.01 -9.64
C GLY A 41 13.01 -1.71 -8.84
N ALA A 42 12.80 -1.77 -7.52
CA ALA A 42 12.81 -0.61 -6.64
C ALA A 42 14.13 0.18 -6.69
N HIS A 43 15.28 -0.47 -6.94
CA HIS A 43 16.59 0.17 -7.21
C HIS A 43 16.98 0.18 -8.70
N LYS A 44 16.01 0.04 -9.61
CA LYS A 44 16.24 0.00 -11.07
C LYS A 44 15.18 0.84 -11.77
N HIS A 45 14.36 0.24 -12.64
CA HIS A 45 13.32 0.94 -13.42
C HIS A 45 12.17 1.51 -12.59
N TRP A 46 12.01 1.11 -11.33
CA TRP A 46 10.99 1.65 -10.41
C TRP A 46 11.56 2.64 -9.39
N TRP A 47 12.86 2.96 -9.47
CA TRP A 47 13.56 3.87 -8.55
C TRP A 47 12.85 5.22 -8.38
N THR A 48 12.45 5.87 -9.48
CA THR A 48 11.81 7.19 -9.45
C THR A 48 10.56 7.23 -8.56
N TRP A 49 9.75 6.17 -8.59
CA TRP A 49 8.54 6.12 -7.76
C TRP A 49 8.87 5.98 -6.28
N TYR A 50 9.83 5.12 -5.93
CA TYR A 50 10.25 4.92 -4.54
C TYR A 50 10.88 6.18 -3.98
N THR A 51 11.74 6.87 -4.72
CA THR A 51 12.34 8.13 -4.25
C THR A 51 11.31 9.23 -4.06
N ALA A 52 10.29 9.32 -4.93
CA ALA A 52 9.27 10.35 -4.86
C ALA A 52 8.21 10.11 -3.78
N HIS A 53 7.76 8.86 -3.61
CA HIS A 53 6.62 8.54 -2.75
C HIS A 53 7.01 7.83 -1.46
N TRP A 54 8.16 7.16 -1.43
CA TRP A 54 8.59 6.39 -0.26
C TRP A 54 10.13 6.41 -0.09
N PRO A 55 10.73 7.59 0.17
CA PRO A 55 12.19 7.74 0.23
C PRO A 55 12.83 6.85 1.32
N ASP A 56 12.11 6.60 2.41
CA ASP A 56 12.57 5.77 3.52
C ASP A 56 12.49 4.25 3.28
N TYR A 57 11.98 3.80 2.13
CA TYR A 57 11.69 2.39 1.86
C TYR A 57 12.92 1.48 2.08
N PHE A 58 14.11 1.90 1.65
CA PHE A 58 15.34 1.11 1.81
C PHE A 58 16.02 1.28 3.17
N GLY A 59 15.74 2.38 3.88
CA GLY A 59 16.28 2.69 5.20
C GLY A 59 15.40 2.21 6.36
N MET A 60 14.18 1.75 6.07
CA MET A 60 13.21 1.34 7.07
C MET A 60 13.77 0.18 7.92
N GLY A 61 13.83 0.40 9.25
CA GLY A 61 14.37 -0.58 10.19
C GLY A 61 15.91 -0.67 10.24
N ARG A 62 16.63 0.09 9.41
CA ARG A 62 18.11 0.22 9.45
C ARG A 62 18.60 1.47 10.17
N ARG A 63 17.68 2.38 10.53
CA ARG A 63 17.99 3.59 11.29
C ARG A 63 18.01 3.27 12.79
N GLY A 64 19.13 3.57 13.45
CA GLY A 64 19.31 3.36 14.89
C GLY A 64 19.60 1.91 15.28
N PHE A 65 19.30 1.55 16.53
CA PHE A 65 19.53 0.22 17.09
C PHE A 65 18.23 -0.38 17.62
N LYS A 66 18.08 -1.71 17.51
CA LYS A 66 16.91 -2.43 18.01
C LYS A 66 17.19 -2.99 19.40
N ARG A 67 16.49 -2.47 20.42
CA ARG A 67 16.55 -2.99 21.79
C ARG A 67 15.90 -4.38 21.89
N PRO A 68 16.44 -5.31 22.71
CA PRO A 68 15.76 -6.57 23.03
C PRO A 68 14.40 -6.31 23.66
N ARG A 69 13.38 -7.07 23.23
CA ARG A 69 12.00 -6.91 23.72
C ARG A 69 11.88 -7.11 25.24
N ALA A 70 12.71 -7.96 25.82
CA ALA A 70 12.71 -8.24 27.27
C ALA A 70 13.01 -7.01 28.14
N VAL A 71 13.66 -5.98 27.60
CA VAL A 71 14.05 -4.75 28.33
C VAL A 71 13.15 -3.57 27.94
N ALA A 72 12.29 -3.73 26.93
CA ALA A 72 11.37 -2.68 26.50
C ALA A 72 10.21 -2.59 27.50
N ARG A 73 9.99 -1.41 28.07
CA ARG A 73 8.85 -1.10 28.94
C ARG A 73 8.02 -0.01 28.29
N GLU A 74 6.70 -0.19 28.30
CA GLU A 74 5.75 0.84 27.89
C GLU A 74 5.55 1.81 29.06
N ILE A 75 5.68 3.11 28.78
CA ILE A 75 5.41 4.17 29.75
C ILE A 75 4.06 4.76 29.35
N ASN A 76 3.12 4.78 30.29
CA ASN A 76 1.81 5.40 30.09
C ASN A 76 1.84 6.81 30.70
N PRO A 77 2.11 7.86 29.92
CA PRO A 77 2.07 9.23 30.42
C PRO A 77 0.62 9.67 30.63
N ILE A 78 0.40 10.55 31.60
CA ILE A 78 -0.86 11.26 31.82
C ILE A 78 -0.61 12.76 31.71
N ASN A 79 -1.51 13.49 31.05
CA ASN A 79 -1.41 14.94 30.97
C ASN A 79 -2.04 15.60 32.20
N LEU A 80 -1.57 16.80 32.55
CA LEU A 80 -2.09 17.56 33.69
C LEU A 80 -3.59 17.91 33.54
N GLY A 81 -4.04 18.22 32.32
CA GLY A 81 -5.46 18.51 32.07
C GLY A 81 -6.37 17.28 32.19
N ASP A 82 -5.84 16.07 31.98
CA ASP A 82 -6.58 14.83 32.22
C ASP A 82 -6.69 14.56 33.73
N ILE A 83 -5.72 15.01 34.53
CA ILE A 83 -5.75 14.95 35.99
C ILE A 83 -6.77 15.95 36.56
N GLU A 84 -6.82 17.17 36.04
CA GLU A 84 -7.79 18.19 36.51
C GLU A 84 -9.26 17.82 36.23
N ARG A 85 -9.52 16.95 35.25
CA ARG A 85 -10.87 16.54 34.84
C ARG A 85 -11.36 15.26 35.53
N MET A 86 -10.47 14.55 36.23
CA MET A 86 -10.83 13.40 37.07
C MET A 86 -11.52 13.87 38.35
#